data_AF-A0A2M7BPM6-F1
#
_entry.id   AF-A0A2M7BPM6-F1
#
_cell.length_a   1.000
_cell.length_b   1.000
_cell.length_c   1.000
_cell.angle_alpha   90.00
_cell.angle_beta   90.00
_cell.angle_gamma   90.00
#
_symmetry.space_group_name_H-M   'P 1'
#
loop_
_entity.id
_entity.type
_entity.pdbx_description
1 polymer ?
#
loop_
_entity_poly.entity_id
_entity_poly.type
_entity_poly.pdbx_seq_one_letter_code
_entity_poly.pdbx_strand_id
1 'polypeptide(L)'
;MKKIFIIIGLLIAVIILFISIVMANLDAVLREEKEDRIRVIPIEIITDKDNGEKIKSVYYLPKIKIYPTNVLYPIKILRDKLWLTLTPDSCEKSKLLMLIADKQMAENDAISANEAVDNLILAWNLCPSNKLQINKSAEAYRQMTKIMRKYFLANEKIEKFIEDKKNKL
;
A
#
# COMPACT_ATOMS: atom_id res chain seq x y z
N MET A 1 -14.88 -19.96 38.60
CA MET A 1 -13.60 -19.25 38.82
C MET A 1 -12.42 -19.90 38.10
N LYS A 2 -12.02 -21.15 38.39
CA LYS A 2 -10.88 -21.81 37.70
C LYS A 2 -10.95 -21.82 36.16
N LYS A 3 -12.12 -22.10 35.58
CA LYS A 3 -12.32 -22.07 34.11
C LYS A 3 -12.08 -20.69 33.49
N ILE A 4 -12.41 -19.61 34.21
CA ILE A 4 -12.20 -18.23 33.75
C ILE A 4 -10.69 -17.91 33.72
N PHE A 5 -9.94 -18.31 34.74
CA PHE A 5 -8.48 -18.14 34.74
C PHE A 5 -7.80 -18.91 33.60
N ILE A 6 -8.28 -20.11 33.28
CA ILE A 6 -7.77 -20.90 32.14
C ILE A 6 -8.05 -20.18 30.82
N ILE A 7 -9.26 -19.65 30.62
CA ILE A 7 -9.63 -18.90 29.41
C ILE A 7 -8.78 -17.64 29.26
N ILE A 8 -8.56 -16.89 30.36
CA ILE A 8 -7.72 -15.69 30.36
C ILE A 8 -6.27 -16.05 30.02
N GLY A 9 -5.72 -17.09 30.65
CA GLY A 9 -4.36 -17.56 30.36
C GLY A 9 -4.18 -17.94 28.89
N LEU A 10 -5.17 -18.64 28.32
CA LEU A 10 -5.16 -19.00 26.90
C LEU A 10 -5.19 -17.76 25.99
N LEU A 11 -6.04 -16.78 26.29
CA LEU A 11 -6.12 -15.53 25.52
C LEU A 11 -4.78 -14.78 25.52
N ILE A 12 -4.13 -14.68 26.68
CA ILE A 12 -2.82 -14.03 26.80
C ILE A 12 -1.77 -14.77 25.96
N ALA A 13 -1.76 -16.11 25.99
CA ALA A 13 -0.83 -16.90 25.20
C ALA A 13 -1.02 -16.66 23.68
N VAL A 14 -2.27 -16.60 23.22
CA VAL A 14 -2.59 -16.30 21.81
C VAL A 14 -2.14 -14.90 21.42
N ILE A 15 -2.31 -13.90 22.28
CA ILE A 15 -1.86 -12.52 22.03
C ILE A 15 -0.33 -12.46 21.92
N ILE A 16 0.39 -13.10 22.84
CA ILE A 16 1.86 -13.15 22.83
C ILE A 16 2.36 -13.84 21.55
N LEU A 17 1.71 -14.93 21.16
CA LEU A 17 2.03 -15.65 19.92
C LEU A 17 1.80 -14.75 18.69
N PHE A 18 0.68 -14.02 18.65
CA PHE A 18 0.37 -13.10 17.56
C PHE A 18 1.43 -12.00 17.44
N ILE A 19 1.82 -11.35 18.54
CA ILE A 19 2.85 -10.31 18.54
C ILE A 19 4.20 -10.88 18.05
N SER A 20 4.57 -12.08 18.49
CA SER A 20 5.81 -12.73 18.05
C SER A 20 5.82 -12.98 16.54
N ILE A 21 4.70 -13.46 15.98
CA ILE A 21 4.55 -13.67 14.54
C ILE A 21 4.62 -12.33 13.80
N VAL A 22 3.99 -11.28 14.31
CA VAL A 22 4.01 -9.94 13.70
C VAL A 22 5.45 -9.39 13.66
N MET A 23 6.22 -9.54 14.74
CA MET A 23 7.63 -9.12 14.79
C MET A 23 8.51 -9.93 13.83
N ALA A 24 8.39 -11.26 13.82
CA ALA A 24 9.16 -12.09 12.91
C ALA A 24 8.88 -11.77 11.43
N ASN A 25 7.61 -11.47 11.10
CA ASN A 25 7.25 -11.03 9.75
C ASN A 25 7.78 -9.63 9.43
N LEU A 26 7.83 -8.72 10.40
CA LEU A 26 8.41 -7.38 10.21
C LEU A 26 9.89 -7.49 9.82
N ASP A 27 10.65 -8.28 10.56
CA ASP A 27 12.08 -8.49 10.29
C ASP A 27 12.31 -9.13 8.91
N ALA A 28 11.48 -10.09 8.53
CA ALA A 28 11.54 -10.71 7.20
C ALA A 28 11.25 -9.68 6.09
N VAL A 29 10.22 -8.85 6.27
CA VAL A 29 9.84 -7.81 5.30
C VAL A 29 10.90 -6.73 5.17
N LEU A 30 11.46 -6.24 6.28
CA LEU A 30 12.52 -5.23 6.25
C LEU A 30 13.79 -5.75 5.55
N ARG A 31 14.11 -7.04 5.72
CA ARG A 31 15.22 -7.70 5.01
C ARG A 31 14.93 -7.84 3.52
N GLU A 32 13.76 -8.33 3.13
CA GLU A 32 13.38 -8.48 1.73
C GLU A 32 13.24 -7.14 0.99
N GLU A 33 12.77 -6.08 1.68
CA GLU A 33 12.71 -4.73 1.14
C GLU A 33 14.12 -4.18 0.86
N LYS A 34 15.07 -4.42 1.78
CA LYS A 34 16.48 -4.05 1.58
C LYS A 34 17.10 -4.76 0.38
N GLU A 35 16.64 -5.97 0.07
CA GLU A 35 17.07 -6.77 -1.08
C GLU A 35 16.21 -6.57 -2.34
N ASP A 36 15.26 -5.62 -2.31
CA ASP A 36 14.33 -5.27 -3.40
C ASP A 36 13.50 -6.45 -3.96
N ARG A 37 13.28 -7.50 -3.15
CA ARG A 37 12.60 -8.73 -3.61
C ARG A 37 11.08 -8.66 -3.60
N ILE A 38 10.51 -7.63 -2.96
CA ILE A 38 9.05 -7.53 -2.74
C ILE A 38 8.37 -6.84 -3.94
N ARG A 39 9.09 -5.97 -4.65
CA ARG A 39 8.56 -5.09 -5.70
C ARG A 39 8.58 -5.80 -7.06
N VAL A 40 7.42 -6.26 -7.54
CA VAL A 40 7.32 -7.12 -8.73
C VAL A 40 6.32 -6.64 -9.78
N ILE A 41 5.41 -5.72 -9.45
CA ILE A 41 4.38 -5.24 -10.38
C ILE A 41 4.90 -3.97 -11.07
N PRO A 42 5.24 -4.00 -12.38
CA PRO A 42 5.78 -2.82 -13.05
C PRO A 42 4.69 -1.78 -13.33
N ILE A 43 4.97 -0.53 -12.97
CA ILE A 43 4.24 0.67 -13.37
C ILE A 43 5.15 1.49 -14.26
N GLU A 44 4.68 1.80 -15.46
CA GLU A 44 5.36 2.72 -16.35
C GLU A 44 5.09 4.17 -15.89
N ILE A 45 6.16 4.87 -15.52
CA ILE A 45 6.16 6.30 -15.20
C ILE A 45 6.70 7.05 -16.41
N ILE A 46 5.89 7.93 -16.98
CA ILE A 46 6.28 8.88 -18.03
C ILE A 46 6.53 10.24 -17.37
N THR A 47 7.79 10.61 -17.16
CA THR A 47 8.12 11.92 -16.58
C THR A 47 8.50 12.87 -17.71
N ASP A 48 7.80 14.00 -17.79
CA ASP A 48 8.15 15.10 -18.69
C ASP A 48 9.31 15.89 -18.04
N LYS A 49 10.46 15.96 -18.71
CA LYS A 49 11.55 16.87 -18.31
C LYS A 49 11.23 18.31 -18.76
N ASP A 50 11.87 19.28 -18.11
CA ASP A 50 11.76 20.71 -18.44
C ASP A 50 12.17 21.06 -19.88
N ASN A 51 12.87 20.16 -20.58
CA ASN A 51 13.25 20.27 -21.99
C ASN A 51 12.24 19.65 -22.98
N GLY A 52 11.10 19.13 -22.50
CA GLY A 52 10.08 18.47 -23.33
C GLY A 52 10.38 17.00 -23.66
N GLU A 53 11.48 16.43 -23.16
CA GLU A 53 11.77 15.00 -23.32
C GLU A 53 10.93 14.16 -22.35
N LYS A 54 10.33 13.08 -22.89
CA LYS A 54 9.59 12.09 -22.11
C LYS A 54 10.53 10.98 -21.68
N ILE A 55 10.84 10.91 -20.39
CA ILE A 55 11.58 9.78 -19.84
C ILE A 55 10.59 8.73 -19.38
N LYS A 56 10.69 7.55 -20.00
CA LYS A 56 9.99 6.35 -19.54
C LYS A 56 10.85 5.67 -18.48
N SER A 57 10.38 5.68 -17.23
CA SER A 57 10.96 4.91 -16.13
C SER A 57 9.97 3.87 -15.63
N VAL A 58 10.45 2.77 -15.05
CA VAL A 58 9.60 1.71 -14.51
C VAL A 58 9.74 1.71 -13.00
N TYR A 59 8.61 1.72 -12.30
CA TYR A 59 8.53 1.62 -10.86
C TYR A 59 7.79 0.36 -10.46
N TYR A 60 8.36 -0.42 -9.55
CA TYR A 60 7.79 -1.70 -9.17
C TYR A 60 7.00 -1.58 -7.86
N LEU A 61 5.72 -1.95 -7.91
CA LEU A 61 4.87 -2.11 -6.75
C LEU A 61 4.98 -3.51 -6.13
N PRO A 62 4.77 -3.62 -4.81
CA PRO A 62 4.72 -4.88 -4.12
C PRO A 62 3.46 -5.67 -4.51
N LYS A 63 3.57 -6.99 -4.54
CA LYS A 63 2.41 -7.86 -4.72
C LYS A 63 1.55 -7.90 -3.45
N ILE A 64 0.26 -7.60 -3.60
CA ILE A 64 -0.72 -7.73 -2.52
C ILE A 64 -1.29 -9.16 -2.44
N LYS A 65 -1.50 -9.63 -1.21
CA LYS A 65 -2.06 -10.97 -0.92
C LYS A 65 -3.47 -10.92 -0.33
N ILE A 66 -3.83 -9.81 0.32
CA ILE A 66 -5.11 -9.63 1.01
C ILE A 66 -5.71 -8.33 0.49
N TYR A 67 -6.89 -8.42 -0.13
CA TYR A 67 -7.64 -7.28 -0.66
C TYR A 67 -8.67 -6.78 0.38
N PRO A 68 -9.18 -5.54 0.23
CA PRO A 68 -10.21 -4.97 1.11
C PRO A 68 -11.48 -5.82 1.23
N THR A 69 -11.79 -6.64 0.22
CA THR A 69 -12.95 -7.55 0.21
C THR A 69 -12.77 -8.80 1.08
N ASN A 70 -11.55 -9.07 1.57
CA ASN A 70 -11.23 -10.25 2.35
C ASN A 70 -11.60 -10.07 3.84
N VAL A 71 -12.17 -11.10 4.46
CA VAL A 71 -12.55 -11.10 5.89
C VAL A 71 -11.36 -10.85 6.83
N LEU A 72 -10.14 -11.21 6.41
CA LEU A 72 -8.90 -11.00 7.16
C LEU A 72 -8.29 -9.60 6.96
N TYR A 73 -8.93 -8.71 6.21
CA TYR A 73 -8.44 -7.34 5.99
C TYR A 73 -8.26 -6.52 7.29
N PRO A 74 -9.16 -6.59 8.29
CA PRO A 74 -8.95 -5.89 9.56
C PRO A 74 -7.68 -6.35 10.30
N ILE A 75 -7.32 -7.63 10.17
CA ILE A 75 -6.10 -8.20 10.75
C ILE A 75 -4.87 -7.62 10.04
N LYS A 76 -4.94 -7.44 8.72
CA LYS A 76 -3.89 -6.76 7.94
C LYS A 76 -3.66 -5.34 8.48
N ILE A 77 -4.72 -4.57 8.67
CA ILE A 77 -4.63 -3.19 9.21
C ILE A 77 -4.02 -3.20 10.61
N LEU A 78 -4.46 -4.11 11.49
CA LEU A 78 -3.93 -4.22 12.84
C LEU A 78 -2.43 -4.54 12.83
N ARG A 79 -2.00 -5.48 11.99
CA ARG A 79 -0.59 -5.82 11.80
C ARG A 79 0.21 -4.60 11.33
N ASP A 80 -0.28 -3.88 10.33
CA ASP A 80 0.44 -2.73 9.77
C ASP A 80 0.61 -1.61 10.82
N LYS A 81 -0.43 -1.38 11.65
CA LYS A 81 -0.33 -0.48 12.81
C LYS A 81 0.68 -0.97 13.83
N LEU A 82 0.66 -2.25 14.19
CA LEU A 82 1.63 -2.84 15.12
C LEU A 82 3.05 -2.71 14.59
N TRP A 83 3.29 -2.96 13.30
CA TRP A 83 4.61 -2.75 12.69
C TRP A 83 5.10 -1.31 12.86
N LEU A 84 4.24 -0.32 12.59
CA LEU A 84 4.59 1.09 12.76
C LEU A 84 4.83 1.49 14.22
N THR A 85 4.15 0.84 15.18
CA THR A 85 4.35 1.08 16.61
C THR A 85 5.63 0.41 17.13
N LEU A 86 5.94 -0.79 16.62
CA LEU A 86 7.08 -1.59 17.06
C LEU A 86 8.40 -1.22 16.38
N THR A 87 8.38 -0.45 15.29
CA THR A 87 9.59 0.03 14.60
C THR A 87 10.10 1.31 15.28
N PRO A 88 11.25 1.28 15.98
CA PRO A 88 11.74 2.42 16.74
C PRO A 88 12.50 3.43 15.87
N ASP A 89 13.22 2.97 14.84
CA ASP A 89 14.03 3.83 13.98
C ASP A 89 13.15 4.61 12.99
N SER A 90 13.36 5.93 12.91
CA SER A 90 12.53 6.81 12.08
C SER A 90 12.74 6.57 10.58
N CYS A 91 13.93 6.14 10.17
CA CYS A 91 14.26 5.86 8.77
C CYS A 91 13.75 4.49 8.32
N GLU A 92 13.80 3.47 9.17
CA GLU A 92 13.13 2.19 8.94
C GLU A 92 11.61 2.38 8.92
N LYS A 93 11.07 3.18 9.83
CA LYS A 93 9.64 3.52 9.85
C LYS A 93 9.20 4.26 8.60
N SER A 94 10.04 5.16 8.07
CA SER A 94 9.82 5.84 6.79
C SER A 94 9.73 4.84 5.62
N LYS A 95 10.63 3.85 5.56
CA LYS A 95 10.58 2.77 4.55
C LYS A 95 9.33 1.92 4.68
N LEU A 96 9.00 1.52 5.91
CA LEU A 96 7.80 0.75 6.19
C LEU A 96 6.51 1.49 5.80
N LEU A 97 6.42 2.80 6.08
CA LEU A 97 5.31 3.64 5.64
C LEU A 97 5.21 3.70 4.12
N MET A 98 6.35 3.84 3.42
CA MET A 98 6.39 3.79 1.96
C MET A 98 5.92 2.43 1.44
N LEU A 99 6.36 1.32 2.03
CA LEU A 99 5.91 -0.02 1.66
C LEU A 99 4.41 -0.24 1.90
N ILE A 100 3.87 0.28 3.00
CA ILE A 100 2.43 0.23 3.29
C ILE A 100 1.67 1.05 2.25
N ALA A 101 2.13 2.26 1.94
CA ALA A 101 1.54 3.10 0.90
C ALA A 101 1.55 2.40 -0.47
N ASP A 102 2.68 1.82 -0.87
CA ASP A 102 2.78 1.10 -2.14
C ASP A 102 1.83 -0.12 -2.21
N LYS A 103 1.61 -0.81 -1.08
CA LYS A 103 0.60 -1.89 -0.99
C LYS A 103 -0.82 -1.35 -1.11
N GLN A 104 -1.12 -0.24 -0.45
CA GLN A 104 -2.42 0.44 -0.55
C GLN A 104 -2.70 0.95 -1.96
N MET A 105 -1.67 1.45 -2.65
CA MET A 105 -1.76 1.83 -4.07
C MET A 105 -2.11 0.63 -4.95
N ALA A 106 -1.51 -0.55 -4.68
CA ALA A 106 -1.80 -1.77 -5.41
C ALA A 106 -3.22 -2.32 -5.16
N GLU A 107 -3.85 -1.96 -4.03
CA GLU A 107 -5.25 -2.36 -3.72
C GLU A 107 -6.26 -1.62 -4.59
N ASN A 108 -5.88 -0.45 -5.09
CA ASN A 108 -6.60 0.26 -6.13
C ASN A 108 -8.03 0.68 -5.74
N ASP A 109 -8.27 0.93 -4.45
CA ASP A 109 -9.52 1.46 -3.92
C ASP A 109 -9.35 2.89 -3.36
N ALA A 110 -10.45 3.65 -3.29
CA ALA A 110 -10.43 5.07 -2.95
C ALA A 110 -10.00 5.37 -1.50
N ILE A 111 -10.23 4.44 -0.56
CA ILE A 111 -9.89 4.63 0.84
C ILE A 111 -8.39 4.40 1.02
N SER A 112 -7.89 3.26 0.54
CA SER A 112 -6.45 2.95 0.56
C SER A 112 -5.64 3.98 -0.22
N ALA A 113 -6.17 4.51 -1.31
CA ALA A 113 -5.59 5.61 -2.07
C ALA A 113 -5.31 6.87 -1.23
N ASN A 114 -6.26 7.31 -0.41
CA ASN A 114 -6.05 8.48 0.46
C ASN A 114 -5.04 8.17 1.58
N GLU A 115 -5.20 7.03 2.24
CA GLU A 115 -4.28 6.60 3.30
C GLU A 115 -2.84 6.43 2.80
N ALA A 116 -2.65 5.99 1.54
CA ALA A 116 -1.34 5.88 0.92
C ALA A 116 -0.63 7.23 0.83
N VAL A 117 -1.36 8.29 0.45
CA VAL A 117 -0.81 9.65 0.37
C VAL A 117 -0.39 10.14 1.75
N ASP A 118 -1.24 9.96 2.76
CA ASP A 118 -0.92 10.34 4.14
C ASP A 118 0.34 9.61 4.64
N ASN A 119 0.44 8.31 4.38
CA ASN A 119 1.60 7.50 4.72
C ASN A 119 2.88 7.98 4.01
N LEU A 120 2.80 8.38 2.74
CA LEU A 120 3.94 8.94 2.02
C LEU A 120 4.38 10.30 2.58
N ILE A 121 3.43 11.16 2.96
CA ILE A 121 3.73 12.45 3.61
C ILE A 121 4.41 12.22 4.96
N LEU A 122 3.91 11.28 5.76
CA LEU A 122 4.54 10.90 7.02
C LEU A 122 5.95 10.34 6.81
N ALA A 123 6.12 9.45 5.82
CA ALA A 123 7.42 8.89 5.47
C ALA A 123 8.44 9.96 5.08
N TRP A 124 7.99 10.97 4.33
CA TRP A 124 8.82 12.11 3.89
C TRP A 124 9.36 12.92 5.07
N ASN A 125 8.51 13.16 6.06
CA ASN A 125 8.85 13.95 7.24
C ASN A 125 9.79 13.22 8.21
N LEU A 126 9.71 11.89 8.27
CA LEU A 126 10.48 11.09 9.22
C LEU A 126 11.95 10.88 8.83
N CYS A 127 12.25 10.77 7.53
CA CYS A 127 13.61 10.47 7.08
C CYS A 127 13.95 11.16 5.75
N PRO A 128 14.69 12.28 5.78
CA PRO A 128 15.03 13.04 4.58
C PRO A 128 15.90 12.30 3.55
N SER A 129 16.65 11.28 3.96
CA SER A 129 17.51 10.50 3.05
C SER A 129 16.72 9.62 2.07
N ASN A 130 15.46 9.28 2.39
CA ASN A 130 14.60 8.46 1.52
C ASN A 130 13.80 9.28 0.49
N LYS A 131 13.91 10.62 0.49
CA LYS A 131 13.11 11.53 -0.36
C LYS A 131 13.08 11.16 -1.84
N LEU A 132 14.19 10.69 -2.38
CA LEU A 132 14.26 10.29 -3.79
C LEU A 132 13.33 9.12 -4.11
N GLN A 133 13.27 8.10 -3.24
CA GLN A 133 12.39 6.94 -3.45
C GLN A 133 10.93 7.30 -3.21
N ILE A 134 10.65 8.13 -2.20
CA ILE A 134 9.31 8.63 -1.90
C ILE A 134 8.77 9.48 -3.06
N ASN A 135 9.60 10.30 -3.70
CA ASN A 135 9.19 11.06 -4.89
C ASN A 135 8.83 10.12 -6.05
N LYS A 136 9.61 9.06 -6.28
CA LYS A 136 9.31 8.07 -7.31
C LYS A 136 7.98 7.36 -7.06
N SER A 137 7.70 6.96 -5.82
CA SER A 137 6.42 6.32 -5.48
C SER A 137 5.25 7.31 -5.64
N ALA A 138 5.41 8.56 -5.22
CA ALA A 138 4.41 9.61 -5.38
C ALA A 138 4.13 9.93 -6.85
N GLU A 139 5.16 9.94 -7.71
CA GLU A 139 5.00 10.10 -9.16
C GLU A 139 4.26 8.92 -9.78
N ALA A 140 4.63 7.68 -9.43
CA ALA A 140 3.93 6.47 -9.85
C ALA A 140 2.44 6.55 -9.53
N TYR A 141 2.13 6.99 -8.31
CA TYR A 141 0.77 7.15 -7.84
C TYR A 141 -0.02 8.20 -8.62
N ARG A 142 0.57 9.38 -8.89
CA ARG A 142 -0.08 10.43 -9.70
C ARG A 142 -0.44 9.94 -11.10
N GLN A 143 0.43 9.13 -11.71
CA GLN A 143 0.15 8.59 -13.04
C GLN A 143 -0.92 7.51 -12.99
N MET A 144 -0.84 6.60 -12.03
CA MET A 144 -1.81 5.54 -11.88
C MET A 144 -3.22 6.10 -11.60
N THR A 145 -3.35 7.10 -10.74
CA THR A 145 -4.65 7.77 -10.48
C THR A 145 -5.19 8.51 -11.70
N LYS A 146 -4.33 9.18 -12.48
CA LYS A 146 -4.73 9.82 -13.74
C LYS A 146 -5.21 8.80 -14.78
N ILE A 147 -4.53 7.67 -14.88
CA ILE A 147 -4.88 6.55 -15.76
C ILE A 147 -6.23 5.96 -15.33
N MET A 148 -6.39 5.62 -14.04
CA MET A 148 -7.64 5.11 -13.48
C MET A 148 -8.82 6.05 -13.75
N ARG A 149 -8.64 7.36 -13.49
CA ARG A 149 -9.68 8.36 -13.74
C ARG A 149 -10.07 8.39 -15.23
N LYS A 150 -9.11 8.25 -16.13
CA LYS A 150 -9.37 8.17 -17.58
C LYS A 150 -10.17 6.91 -17.96
N TYR A 151 -9.84 5.75 -17.38
CA TYR A 151 -10.60 4.51 -17.59
C TYR A 151 -12.03 4.60 -17.06
N PHE A 152 -12.21 5.14 -15.85
CA PHE A 152 -13.54 5.33 -15.26
C PHE A 152 -14.43 6.21 -16.15
N LEU A 153 -13.90 7.36 -16.61
CA LEU A 153 -14.60 8.25 -17.54
C LEU A 153 -14.90 7.61 -18.91
N ALA A 154 -14.03 6.71 -19.37
CA ALA A 154 -14.26 5.98 -20.63
C ALA A 154 -15.39 4.95 -20.48
N ASN A 155 -15.43 4.21 -19.37
CA ASN A 155 -16.50 3.26 -19.08
C ASN A 155 -17.87 3.94 -18.95
N GLU A 156 -17.94 5.07 -18.25
CA GLU A 156 -19.19 5.84 -18.14
C GLU A 156 -19.72 6.29 -19.50
N LYS A 157 -18.82 6.69 -20.42
CA LYS A 157 -19.19 7.04 -21.80
C LYS A 157 -19.71 5.83 -22.58
N ILE A 158 -19.12 4.65 -22.37
CA ILE A 158 -19.55 3.40 -23.00
C ILE A 158 -20.93 2.98 -22.49
N GLU A 159 -21.18 3.08 -21.18
CA GLU A 159 -22.49 2.76 -20.60
C GLU A 159 -23.59 3.67 -21.14
N LYS A 160 -23.36 4.99 -21.16
CA LYS A 160 -24.28 5.95 -21.77
C LYS A 160 -24.56 5.65 -23.24
N PHE A 161 -23.53 5.27 -24.00
CA PHE A 161 -23.69 4.87 -25.39
C PHE A 161 -24.54 3.60 -25.57
N ILE A 162 -24.37 2.60 -24.71
CA ILE A 162 -25.17 1.36 -24.73
C ILE A 162 -26.63 1.68 -24.37
N GLU A 163 -26.85 2.52 -23.38
CA GLU A 163 -28.20 2.92 -22.93
C GLU A 163 -28.94 3.73 -24.01
N ASP A 164 -28.27 4.67 -24.67
CA ASP A 164 -28.80 5.41 -25.83
C ASP A 164 -29.18 4.50 -27.00
N LYS A 165 -28.43 3.41 -27.21
CA LYS A 165 -28.74 2.40 -28.24
C LYS A 165 -29.92 1.53 -27.85
N LYS A 166 -30.07 1.20 -26.57
CA LYS A 166 -31.19 0.40 -26.05
C LYS A 166 -32.52 1.16 -26.09
N ASN A 167 -32.50 2.47 -25.90
CA ASN A 167 -33.69 3.32 -25.97
C ASN A 167 -34.15 3.67 -27.40
N LYS A 168 -33.38 3.25 -28.42
CA LYS A 168 -33.69 3.44 -29.86
C LYS A 168 -34.15 2.14 -30.55
N LEU A 169 -34.25 1.05 -29.81
CA LEU A 169 -34.82 -0.24 -30.22
C LEU A 169 -36.18 -0.43 -29.54
#